data_AF-A0A3P3VTA7-F1
#
_entry.id   AF-A0A3P3VTA7-F1
#
_cell.length_a   1.000
_cell.length_b   1.000
_cell.length_c   1.000
_cell.angle_alpha   90.00
_cell.angle_beta   90.00
_cell.angle_gamma   90.00
#
_symmetry.space_group_name_H-M   'P 1'
#
loop_
_entity.id
_entity.type
_entity.pdbx_description
1 polymer ?
#
loop_
_entity_poly.entity_id
_entity_poly.type
_entity_poly.pdbx_seq_one_letter_code
_entity_poly.pdbx_strand_id
1 'polypeptide(L)'
;MTNVAQHPSPDLAALMLRDIGAELARRVSNRLPGLGDAYERRVVLVADAETASGTALGSFTSPAWRIQGRSFDKIAVALAHPLYRLPDGTIDAERVLATLAHEIAHLYTDEIGISGTIAPDHIGHTEDFALVAIRLGLSILRRPNTPTRIFTPGLADYGRAEFRDLIYRIACAGLHTASGIQLAGPVGFTGRLAPARVAAASIPTDPSTSD
;
A
#
# COMPACT_ATOMS: atom_id res chain seq x y z
N MET A 1 -31.22 -0.68 28.89
CA MET A 1 -29.84 -1.13 28.63
C MET A 1 -29.55 -0.85 27.17
N THR A 2 -28.98 0.33 26.89
CA THR A 2 -28.69 0.80 25.54
C THR A 2 -27.46 0.05 25.04
N ASN A 3 -27.63 -0.70 23.97
CA ASN A 3 -26.57 -1.45 23.33
C ASN A 3 -25.61 -0.42 22.71
N VAL A 4 -24.48 -0.16 23.39
CA VAL A 4 -23.42 0.69 22.85
C VAL A 4 -22.80 -0.11 21.71
N ALA A 5 -23.20 0.20 20.48
CA ALA A 5 -22.50 -0.28 19.30
C ALA A 5 -21.04 0.18 19.45
N GLN A 6 -20.15 -0.77 19.75
CA GLN A 6 -18.71 -0.53 19.67
C GLN A 6 -18.42 -0.22 18.20
N HIS A 7 -18.30 1.07 17.89
CA HIS A 7 -17.73 1.48 16.60
C HIS A 7 -16.38 0.76 16.48
N PRO A 8 -16.14 -0.02 15.40
CA PRO A 8 -14.83 -0.61 15.19
C PRO A 8 -13.79 0.51 15.24
N SER A 9 -12.67 0.25 15.92
CA SER A 9 -11.55 1.19 16.04
C SER A 9 -11.25 1.81 14.67
N PRO A 10 -11.14 3.14 14.55
CA PRO A 10 -11.10 3.87 13.28
C PRO A 10 -9.92 3.57 12.33
N ASP A 11 -9.12 2.53 12.56
CA ASP A 11 -7.95 2.16 11.75
C ASP A 11 -7.85 0.66 11.42
N LEU A 12 -8.93 -0.12 11.66
CA LEU A 12 -8.87 -1.58 11.53
C LEU A 12 -8.44 -2.05 10.14
N ALA A 13 -8.92 -1.42 9.07
CA ALA A 13 -8.58 -1.83 7.71
C ALA A 13 -7.09 -1.58 7.41
N ALA A 14 -6.58 -0.42 7.81
CA ALA A 14 -5.18 -0.08 7.63
C ALA A 14 -4.26 -0.98 8.48
N LEU A 15 -4.62 -1.27 9.73
CA LEU A 15 -3.86 -2.18 10.59
C LEU A 15 -3.79 -3.58 9.98
N MET A 16 -4.93 -4.13 9.57
CA MET A 16 -4.97 -5.47 8.97
C MET A 16 -4.15 -5.56 7.68
N LEU A 17 -4.30 -4.59 6.78
CA LEU A 17 -3.53 -4.56 5.54
C LEU A 17 -2.04 -4.38 5.78
N ARG A 18 -1.65 -3.58 6.79
CA ARG A 18 -0.25 -3.44 7.17
C ARG A 18 0.32 -4.76 7.70
N ASP A 19 -0.42 -5.46 8.55
CA ASP A 19 0.00 -6.76 9.08
C ASP A 19 0.11 -7.82 7.97
N ILE A 20 -0.82 -7.80 7.01
CA ILE A 20 -0.76 -8.66 5.82
C ILE A 20 0.46 -8.32 4.96
N GLY A 21 0.74 -7.04 4.74
CA GLY A 21 1.90 -6.60 3.97
C GLY A 21 3.22 -6.97 4.63
N ALA A 22 3.32 -6.85 5.96
CA ALA A 22 4.48 -7.27 6.73
C ALA A 22 4.69 -8.79 6.63
N GLU A 23 3.62 -9.58 6.78
CA GLU A 23 3.68 -11.03 6.64
C GLU A 23 4.07 -11.47 5.22
N LEU A 24 3.52 -10.81 4.19
CA LEU A 24 3.91 -11.04 2.80
C LEU A 24 5.40 -10.74 2.60
N ALA A 25 5.87 -9.57 3.02
CA ALA A 25 7.28 -9.15 2.93
C ALA A 25 8.23 -10.14 3.64
N ARG A 26 7.83 -10.63 4.81
CA ARG A 26 8.57 -11.62 5.59
C ARG A 26 8.67 -12.96 4.85
N ARG A 27 7.58 -13.48 4.28
CA ARG A 27 7.58 -14.75 3.52
C ARG A 27 8.50 -14.71 2.30
N VAL A 28 8.56 -13.57 1.62
CA VAL A 28 9.40 -13.40 0.43
C VAL A 28 10.84 -13.01 0.77
N SER A 29 11.20 -12.77 2.04
CA SER A 29 12.50 -12.21 2.43
C SER A 29 13.71 -13.08 2.00
N ASN A 30 13.53 -14.40 1.88
CA ASN A 30 14.58 -15.28 1.34
C ASN A 30 14.87 -15.01 -0.16
N ARG A 31 13.87 -14.51 -0.91
CA ARG A 31 13.98 -14.16 -2.34
C ARG A 31 14.26 -12.67 -2.56
N LEU A 32 13.90 -11.83 -1.58
CA LEU A 32 14.03 -10.37 -1.57
C LEU A 32 14.62 -9.91 -0.22
N PRO A 33 15.94 -10.08 -0.02
CA PRO A 33 16.58 -9.80 1.26
C PRO A 33 16.41 -8.35 1.71
N GLY A 34 16.08 -8.14 2.99
CA GLY A 34 15.88 -6.81 3.57
C GLY A 34 14.48 -6.21 3.38
N LEU A 35 13.62 -6.81 2.55
CA LEU A 35 12.27 -6.30 2.30
C LEU A 35 11.40 -6.26 3.55
N GLY A 36 11.41 -7.32 4.36
CA GLY A 36 10.68 -7.35 5.64
C GLY A 36 11.08 -6.19 6.55
N ASP A 37 12.38 -6.00 6.75
CA ASP A 37 12.93 -4.92 7.58
C ASP A 37 12.61 -3.52 7.02
N ALA A 38 12.66 -3.34 5.70
CA ALA A 38 12.30 -2.08 5.06
C ALA A 38 10.81 -1.76 5.29
N TYR A 39 9.94 -2.74 5.04
CA TYR A 39 8.49 -2.61 5.22
C TYR A 39 8.14 -2.27 6.67
N GLU A 40 8.63 -3.07 7.62
CA GLU A 40 8.27 -2.91 9.04
C GLU A 40 8.74 -1.57 9.62
N ARG A 41 9.89 -1.06 9.19
CA ARG A 41 10.49 0.15 9.78
C ARG A 41 9.99 1.46 9.19
N ARG A 42 9.57 1.47 7.92
CA ARG A 42 9.29 2.72 7.19
C ARG A 42 7.88 2.84 6.63
N VAL A 43 7.18 1.74 6.37
CA VAL A 43 5.89 1.79 5.66
C VAL A 43 4.76 2.20 6.59
N VAL A 44 4.10 3.27 6.19
CA VAL A 44 2.78 3.67 6.63
C VAL A 44 1.79 3.25 5.55
N LEU A 45 0.88 2.37 5.93
CA LEU A 45 -0.19 1.92 5.08
C LEU A 45 -1.41 2.83 5.24
N VAL A 46 -1.96 3.29 4.12
CA VAL A 46 -3.16 4.12 4.07
C VAL A 46 -4.26 3.36 3.34
N ALA A 47 -5.29 2.98 4.06
CA ALA A 47 -6.47 2.34 3.49
C ALA A 47 -7.49 3.40 3.07
N ASP A 48 -8.11 3.16 1.91
CA ASP A 48 -9.12 4.04 1.30
C ASP A 48 -8.61 5.46 0.97
N ALA A 49 -7.33 5.57 0.58
CA ALA A 49 -6.78 6.83 0.12
C ALA A 49 -7.32 7.17 -1.27
N GLU A 50 -7.65 8.44 -1.51
CA GLU A 50 -7.75 8.96 -2.87
C GLU A 50 -6.38 8.82 -3.55
N THR A 51 -6.37 8.14 -4.70
CA THR A 51 -5.16 8.06 -5.54
C THR A 51 -5.09 9.29 -6.43
N ALA A 52 -3.88 9.77 -6.70
CA ALA A 52 -3.65 11.03 -7.44
C ALA A 52 -4.34 11.07 -8.82
N SER A 53 -4.61 9.92 -9.43
CA SER A 53 -5.27 9.81 -10.73
C SER A 53 -6.73 9.38 -10.67
N GLY A 54 -7.29 9.10 -9.47
CA GLY A 54 -8.63 8.53 -9.27
C GLY A 54 -8.86 7.14 -9.90
N THR A 55 -7.89 6.64 -10.66
CA THR A 55 -7.95 5.40 -11.47
C THR A 55 -6.97 4.35 -10.99
N ALA A 56 -6.00 4.73 -10.16
CA ALA A 56 -5.03 3.79 -9.59
C ALA A 56 -5.65 3.06 -8.40
N LEU A 57 -5.37 1.76 -8.32
CA LEU A 57 -5.82 0.87 -7.24
C LEU A 57 -4.98 1.02 -5.97
N GLY A 58 -3.72 1.45 -6.14
CA GLY A 58 -2.78 1.73 -5.07
C GLY A 58 -1.78 2.79 -5.50
N SER A 59 -0.93 3.20 -4.55
CA SER A 59 0.24 4.02 -4.86
C SER A 59 1.32 3.89 -3.80
N PHE A 60 2.57 3.94 -4.25
CA PHE A 60 3.76 4.06 -3.42
C PHE A 60 4.31 5.49 -3.47
N THR A 61 4.82 6.00 -2.35
CA THR A 61 5.51 7.30 -2.28
C THR A 61 6.66 7.25 -1.28
N SER A 62 7.87 7.62 -1.73
CA SER A 62 9.09 7.65 -0.93
C SER A 62 9.88 8.94 -1.19
N PRO A 63 10.29 9.69 -0.14
CA PRO A 63 9.70 9.69 1.20
C PRO A 63 8.34 10.40 1.16
N ALA A 64 7.34 9.85 1.85
CA ALA A 64 6.02 10.49 1.96
C ALA A 64 5.92 11.45 3.15
N TRP A 65 6.56 11.12 4.27
CA TRP A 65 6.60 11.98 5.46
C TRP A 65 8.00 12.04 6.06
N ARG A 66 8.27 13.15 6.75
CA ARG A 66 9.40 13.28 7.66
C ARG A 66 8.89 13.70 9.03
N ILE A 67 9.03 12.84 10.04
CA ILE A 67 8.56 13.09 11.40
C ILE A 67 9.74 12.90 12.35
N GLN A 68 10.11 13.95 13.08
CA GLN A 68 11.21 13.93 14.05
C GLN A 68 12.52 13.38 13.45
N GLY A 69 12.86 13.82 12.24
CA GLY A 69 14.09 13.39 11.54
C GLY A 69 14.03 12.00 10.91
N ARG A 70 12.92 11.25 11.05
CA ARG A 70 12.72 9.96 10.39
C ARG A 70 11.84 10.10 9.16
N SER A 71 12.26 9.51 8.04
CA SER A 71 11.46 9.38 6.84
C SER A 71 10.54 8.17 6.91
N PHE A 72 9.32 8.31 6.41
CA PHE A 72 8.35 7.22 6.26
C PHE A 72 7.84 7.17 4.82
N ASP A 73 7.62 5.96 4.35
CA ASP A 73 7.13 5.66 3.01
C ASP A 73 5.62 5.42 3.08
N LYS A 74 4.89 5.79 2.04
CA LYS A 74 3.45 5.56 1.94
C LYS A 74 3.20 4.39 1.00
N ILE A 75 2.38 3.44 1.45
CA ILE A 75 1.65 2.53 0.57
C ILE A 75 0.17 2.81 0.77
N ALA A 76 -0.51 3.20 -0.30
CA ALA A 76 -1.94 3.45 -0.30
C ALA A 76 -2.68 2.35 -1.07
N VAL A 77 -3.86 1.94 -0.58
CA VAL A 77 -4.77 1.03 -1.27
C VAL A 77 -6.17 1.65 -1.29
N ALA A 78 -6.72 1.87 -2.48
CA ALA A 78 -8.01 2.54 -2.66
C ALA A 78 -9.19 1.56 -2.51
N LEU A 79 -9.51 1.19 -1.26
CA LEU A 79 -10.54 0.18 -0.98
C LEU A 79 -11.94 0.54 -1.51
N ALA A 80 -12.31 1.82 -1.60
CA ALA A 80 -13.56 2.24 -2.22
C ALA A 80 -13.57 2.15 -3.75
N HIS A 81 -12.45 1.80 -4.41
CA HIS A 81 -12.38 1.74 -5.87
C HIS A 81 -13.38 0.70 -6.43
N PRO A 82 -14.15 1.02 -7.49
CA PRO A 82 -15.18 0.12 -8.02
C PRO A 82 -14.69 -1.27 -8.44
N LEU A 83 -13.42 -1.40 -8.81
CA LEU A 83 -12.81 -2.70 -9.13
C LEU A 83 -12.65 -3.63 -7.91
N TYR A 84 -12.84 -3.15 -6.68
CA TYR A 84 -12.88 -3.97 -5.46
C TYR A 84 -14.31 -4.16 -4.91
N ARG A 85 -15.33 -3.88 -5.73
CA ARG A 85 -16.74 -4.04 -5.34
C ARG A 85 -17.42 -5.09 -6.22
N LEU A 86 -16.75 -6.22 -6.46
CA LEU A 86 -17.33 -7.30 -7.23
C LEU A 86 -18.27 -8.16 -6.35
N PRO A 87 -19.19 -8.94 -6.95
CA PRO A 87 -20.11 -9.77 -6.18
C PRO A 87 -19.43 -10.88 -5.36
N ASP A 88 -18.20 -11.29 -5.75
CA ASP A 88 -17.41 -12.29 -5.06
C ASP A 88 -16.29 -11.64 -4.25
N GLY A 89 -16.47 -11.58 -2.93
CA GLY A 89 -15.51 -10.97 -2.01
C GLY A 89 -14.13 -11.64 -2.01
N THR A 90 -14.00 -12.86 -2.54
CA THR A 90 -12.68 -13.52 -2.71
C THR A 90 -11.89 -12.87 -3.84
N ILE A 91 -12.56 -12.48 -4.93
CA ILE A 91 -11.92 -11.80 -6.06
C ILE A 91 -11.44 -10.41 -5.63
N ASP A 92 -12.23 -9.71 -4.81
CA ASP A 92 -11.83 -8.41 -4.27
C ASP A 92 -10.62 -8.55 -3.35
N ALA A 93 -10.61 -9.56 -2.48
CA ALA A 93 -9.48 -9.86 -1.61
C ALA A 93 -8.19 -10.18 -2.37
N GLU A 94 -8.28 -10.96 -3.45
CA GLU A 94 -7.13 -11.25 -4.32
C GLU A 94 -6.59 -9.96 -4.95
N ARG A 95 -7.47 -9.09 -5.46
CA ARG A 95 -7.05 -7.82 -6.09
C ARG A 95 -6.40 -6.89 -5.08
N VAL A 96 -6.95 -6.78 -3.86
CA VAL A 96 -6.36 -5.99 -2.78
C VAL A 96 -4.96 -6.51 -2.43
N LEU A 97 -4.79 -7.83 -2.31
CA LEU A 97 -3.48 -8.41 -2.05
C LEU A 97 -2.50 -8.17 -3.22
N ALA A 98 -2.97 -8.31 -4.47
CA ALA A 98 -2.16 -8.05 -5.66
C ALA A 98 -1.70 -6.60 -5.71
N THR A 99 -2.56 -5.64 -5.39
CA THR A 99 -2.19 -4.22 -5.30
C THR A 99 -1.21 -3.98 -4.18
N LEU A 100 -1.41 -4.57 -3.00
CA LEU A 100 -0.46 -4.44 -1.90
C LEU A 100 0.93 -5.01 -2.29
N ALA A 101 0.97 -6.18 -2.92
CA ALA A 101 2.19 -6.79 -3.42
C ALA A 101 2.87 -5.90 -4.48
N HIS A 102 2.09 -5.25 -5.35
CA HIS A 102 2.59 -4.33 -6.36
C HIS A 102 3.29 -3.12 -5.72
N GLU A 103 2.65 -2.46 -4.74
CA GLU A 103 3.27 -1.31 -4.07
C GLU A 103 4.49 -1.72 -3.22
N ILE A 104 4.50 -2.94 -2.69
CA ILE A 104 5.68 -3.51 -2.01
C ILE A 104 6.83 -3.76 -3.00
N ALA A 105 6.55 -4.08 -4.27
CA ALA A 105 7.59 -4.17 -5.28
C ALA A 105 8.26 -2.81 -5.50
N HIS A 106 7.48 -1.72 -5.52
CA HIS A 106 8.03 -0.36 -5.60
C HIS A 106 8.93 -0.02 -4.41
N LEU A 107 8.50 -0.35 -3.19
CA LEU A 107 9.33 -0.22 -1.99
C LEU A 107 10.67 -0.94 -2.13
N TYR A 108 10.66 -2.18 -2.62
CA TYR A 108 11.91 -2.93 -2.76
C TYR A 108 12.81 -2.35 -3.84
N THR A 109 12.25 -1.93 -4.98
CA THR A 109 13.03 -1.28 -6.04
C THR A 109 13.69 0.02 -5.55
N ASP A 110 12.97 0.80 -4.74
CA ASP A 110 13.50 2.01 -4.08
C ASP A 110 14.62 1.66 -3.08
N GLU A 111 14.41 0.64 -2.24
CA GLU A 111 15.37 0.18 -1.23
C GLU A 111 16.73 -0.20 -1.82
N ILE A 112 16.74 -0.87 -2.98
CA ILE A 112 17.98 -1.30 -3.63
C ILE A 112 18.48 -0.31 -4.70
N GLY A 113 17.84 0.85 -4.83
CA GLY A 113 18.27 1.94 -5.72
C GLY A 113 18.09 1.67 -7.21
N ILE A 114 17.10 0.87 -7.60
CA ILE A 114 16.77 0.62 -9.02
C ILE A 114 15.49 1.35 -9.43
N SER A 115 15.45 1.85 -10.67
CA SER A 115 14.25 2.51 -11.19
C SER A 115 13.19 1.47 -11.57
N GLY A 116 12.14 1.36 -10.77
CA GLY A 116 11.04 0.41 -11.02
C GLY A 116 10.04 0.85 -12.11
N THR A 117 10.04 2.13 -12.48
CA THR A 117 9.06 2.71 -13.42
C THR A 117 9.71 3.33 -14.65
N ILE A 118 8.97 3.36 -15.76
CA ILE A 118 9.28 4.00 -17.03
C ILE A 118 8.34 5.21 -17.17
N ALA A 119 8.91 6.39 -17.47
CA ALA A 119 8.22 7.66 -17.73
C ALA A 119 7.65 8.37 -16.47
N PRO A 120 7.41 9.70 -16.53
CA PRO A 120 6.95 10.51 -15.39
C PRO A 120 5.50 10.21 -14.94
N ASP A 121 4.73 9.45 -15.73
CA ASP A 121 3.37 9.02 -15.37
C ASP A 121 3.35 7.76 -14.48
N HIS A 122 4.50 7.10 -14.27
CA HIS A 122 4.64 5.87 -13.48
C HIS A 122 3.75 4.69 -13.95
N ILE A 123 3.21 4.73 -15.17
CA ILE A 123 2.25 3.72 -15.66
C ILE A 123 2.97 2.46 -16.18
N GLY A 124 4.21 2.60 -16.66
CA GLY A 124 5.02 1.50 -17.17
C GLY A 124 6.07 1.03 -16.16
N HIS A 125 6.34 -0.29 -16.13
CA HIS A 125 7.37 -0.87 -15.27
C HIS A 125 8.59 -1.35 -16.06
N THR A 126 9.76 -1.33 -15.43
CA THR A 126 11.01 -1.88 -15.97
C THR A 126 11.09 -3.40 -15.80
N GLU A 127 12.05 -4.02 -16.49
CA GLU A 127 12.36 -5.45 -16.31
C GLU A 127 12.73 -5.78 -14.86
N ASP A 128 13.50 -4.91 -14.21
CA ASP A 128 13.94 -5.13 -12.84
C ASP A 128 12.74 -5.13 -11.87
N PHE A 129 11.78 -4.23 -12.08
CA PHE A 129 10.51 -4.28 -11.36
C PHE A 129 9.77 -5.59 -11.61
N ALA A 130 9.71 -6.07 -12.86
CA ALA A 130 9.03 -7.31 -13.19
C ALA A 130 9.65 -8.52 -12.47
N LEU A 131 10.98 -8.57 -12.35
CA LEU A 131 11.69 -9.62 -11.60
C LEU A 131 11.32 -9.59 -10.11
N VAL A 132 11.19 -8.40 -9.52
CA VAL A 132 10.75 -8.24 -8.12
C VAL A 132 9.28 -8.65 -7.97
N ALA A 133 8.41 -8.19 -8.87
CA ALA A 133 6.98 -8.50 -8.86
C ALA A 133 6.72 -10.01 -8.98
N ILE A 134 7.46 -10.73 -9.83
CA ILE A 134 7.41 -12.21 -9.89
C ILE A 134 7.82 -12.83 -8.55
N ARG A 135 8.86 -12.34 -7.89
CA ARG A 135 9.25 -12.88 -6.57
C ARG A 135 8.19 -12.63 -5.48
N LEU A 136 7.30 -11.64 -5.70
CA LEU A 136 6.15 -11.31 -4.87
C LEU A 136 4.85 -12.04 -5.27
N GLY A 137 4.89 -12.98 -6.21
CA GLY A 137 3.69 -13.74 -6.60
C GLY A 137 2.86 -13.11 -7.72
N LEU A 138 3.31 -11.99 -8.31
CA LEU A 138 2.55 -11.31 -9.36
C LEU A 138 2.74 -11.97 -10.72
N SER A 139 1.70 -11.88 -11.53
CA SER A 139 1.76 -12.15 -12.96
C SER A 139 2.27 -10.93 -13.72
N ILE A 140 2.93 -11.16 -14.85
CA ILE A 140 3.46 -10.11 -15.72
C ILE A 140 2.85 -10.24 -17.10
N LEU A 141 2.41 -9.12 -17.66
CA LEU A 141 1.86 -9.03 -19.01
C LEU A 141 2.59 -7.94 -19.79
N ARG A 142 2.94 -8.26 -21.04
CA ARG A 142 3.30 -7.26 -22.06
C ARG A 142 2.17 -7.19 -23.07
N ARG A 143 1.74 -5.97 -23.40
CA ARG A 143 0.74 -5.78 -24.44
C ARG A 143 1.43 -5.60 -25.80
N PRO A 144 0.89 -6.18 -26.89
CA PRO A 144 1.50 -6.06 -28.23
C PRO A 144 1.72 -4.61 -28.69
N ASN A 145 0.83 -3.70 -28.29
CA ASN A 145 0.90 -2.28 -28.64
C ASN A 145 1.87 -1.46 -27.78
N THR A 146 2.37 -2.01 -26.67
CA THR A 146 3.37 -1.37 -25.80
C THR A 146 4.35 -2.43 -25.27
N PRO A 147 5.17 -3.06 -26.13
CA PRO A 147 6.00 -4.21 -25.75
C PRO A 147 7.09 -3.89 -24.72
N THR A 148 7.44 -2.61 -24.60
CA THR A 148 8.40 -2.09 -23.61
C THR A 148 7.76 -1.81 -22.26
N ARG A 149 6.43 -1.83 -22.14
CA ARG A 149 5.71 -1.61 -20.88
C ARG A 149 5.29 -2.94 -20.26
N ILE A 150 5.64 -3.10 -19.00
CA ILE A 150 5.28 -4.26 -18.18
C ILE A 150 4.11 -3.87 -17.28
N PHE A 151 3.11 -4.76 -17.24
CA PHE A 151 1.93 -4.64 -16.40
C PHE A 151 1.83 -5.82 -15.44
N THR A 152 1.30 -5.58 -14.24
CA THR A 152 0.99 -6.61 -13.23
C THR A 152 -0.53 -6.69 -13.04
N PRO A 153 -1.25 -7.47 -13.86
CA PRO A 153 -2.72 -7.48 -13.83
C PRO A 153 -3.32 -8.15 -12.57
N GLY A 154 -2.51 -8.89 -11.80
CA GLY A 154 -2.94 -9.61 -10.61
C GLY A 154 -1.90 -10.65 -10.17
N LEU A 155 -2.29 -11.53 -9.25
CA LEU A 155 -1.46 -12.66 -8.83
C LEU A 155 -1.33 -13.70 -9.95
N ALA A 156 -0.16 -14.35 -10.01
CA ALA A 156 0.04 -15.58 -10.76
C ALA A 156 -0.48 -16.78 -9.95
N ASP A 157 -0.63 -17.95 -10.59
CA ASP A 157 -1.17 -19.15 -9.92
C ASP A 157 -0.36 -19.58 -8.70
N TYR A 158 0.97 -19.53 -8.78
CA TYR A 158 1.82 -19.84 -7.63
C TYR A 158 1.66 -18.81 -6.50
N GLY A 159 1.49 -17.52 -6.82
CA GLY A 159 1.24 -16.47 -5.83
C GLY A 159 -0.12 -16.63 -5.15
N ARG A 160 -1.18 -16.96 -5.92
CA ARG A 160 -2.50 -17.33 -5.39
C ARG A 160 -2.41 -18.50 -4.42
N ALA A 161 -1.65 -19.53 -4.77
CA ALA A 161 -1.48 -20.71 -3.92
C ALA A 161 -0.67 -20.38 -2.66
N GLU A 162 0.45 -19.65 -2.81
CA GLU A 162 1.36 -19.30 -1.71
C GLU A 162 0.72 -18.39 -0.66
N PHE A 163 -0.11 -17.44 -1.10
CA PHE A 163 -0.72 -16.43 -0.21
C PHE A 163 -2.22 -16.64 0.02
N ARG A 164 -2.73 -17.84 -0.24
CA ARG A 164 -4.15 -18.18 -0.10
C ARG A 164 -4.71 -17.81 1.28
N ASP A 165 -3.93 -18.01 2.34
CA ASP A 165 -4.35 -17.66 3.71
C ASP A 165 -4.44 -16.15 3.93
N LEU A 166 -3.56 -15.35 3.30
CA LEU A 166 -3.63 -13.89 3.36
C LEU A 166 -4.84 -13.36 2.59
N ILE A 167 -5.13 -13.93 1.41
CA ILE A 167 -6.34 -13.64 0.64
C ILE A 167 -7.58 -13.95 1.49
N TYR A 168 -7.63 -15.12 2.12
CA TYR A 168 -8.73 -15.51 2.99
C TYR A 168 -8.92 -14.54 4.16
N ARG A 169 -7.83 -14.09 4.81
CA ARG A 169 -7.90 -13.09 5.88
C ARG A 169 -8.50 -11.76 5.41
N ILE A 170 -8.14 -11.29 4.22
CA ILE A 170 -8.73 -10.07 3.62
C ILE A 170 -10.23 -10.28 3.35
N ALA A 171 -10.60 -11.42 2.77
CA ALA A 171 -11.99 -11.75 2.45
C ALA A 171 -12.86 -11.77 3.71
N CYS A 172 -12.40 -12.44 4.78
CA CYS A 172 -13.11 -12.50 6.07
C CYS A 172 -13.22 -11.14 6.76
N ALA A 173 -12.28 -10.23 6.52
CA ALA A 173 -12.30 -8.89 7.12
C ALA A 173 -13.35 -7.96 6.49
N GLY A 174 -13.88 -8.29 5.30
CA GLY A 174 -14.88 -7.48 4.63
C GLY A 174 -14.39 -6.06 4.28
N LEU A 175 -13.10 -5.90 3.94
CA LEU A 175 -12.49 -4.56 3.80
C LEU A 175 -13.18 -3.65 2.77
N HIS A 176 -13.94 -4.19 1.82
CA HIS A 176 -14.75 -3.43 0.87
C HIS A 176 -15.86 -2.58 1.53
N THR A 177 -16.23 -2.89 2.79
CA THR A 177 -17.17 -2.08 3.58
C THR A 177 -16.49 -0.99 4.39
N ALA A 178 -15.14 -0.96 4.42
CA ALA A 178 -14.43 0.12 5.07
C ALA A 178 -14.65 1.43 4.30
N SER A 179 -14.82 2.52 5.03
CA SER A 179 -15.00 3.85 4.45
C SER A 179 -14.14 4.87 5.19
N GLY A 180 -13.64 5.83 4.44
CA GLY A 180 -12.84 6.93 4.97
C GLY A 180 -11.36 6.54 5.09
N ILE A 181 -10.51 7.56 5.03
CA ILE A 181 -9.05 7.38 5.04
C ILE A 181 -8.62 6.87 6.42
N GLN A 182 -8.01 5.69 6.45
CA GLN A 182 -7.44 5.06 7.65
C GLN A 182 -5.94 4.89 7.48
N LEU A 183 -5.19 4.93 8.58
CA LEU A 183 -3.73 4.87 8.52
C LEU A 183 -3.12 3.98 9.60
N ALA A 184 -2.14 3.18 9.21
CA ALA A 184 -1.37 2.33 10.11
C ALA A 184 0.11 2.43 9.77
N GLY A 185 0.93 2.87 10.73
CA GLY A 185 2.38 2.97 10.57
C GLY A 185 3.16 2.01 11.46
N PRO A 186 4.50 2.06 11.40
CA PRO A 186 5.37 1.32 12.30
C PRO A 186 5.08 1.63 13.77
N VAL A 187 5.55 0.77 14.68
CA VAL A 187 5.43 1.02 16.12
C VAL A 187 5.95 2.42 16.47
N GLY A 188 5.12 3.18 17.19
CA GLY A 188 5.39 4.56 17.56
C GLY A 188 5.12 5.60 16.49
N PHE A 189 4.63 5.24 15.29
CA PHE A 189 4.22 6.22 14.27
C PHE A 189 3.04 7.08 14.74
N THR A 190 1.95 6.46 15.20
CA THR A 190 0.74 7.18 15.63
C THR A 190 1.00 8.08 16.84
N GLY A 191 1.85 7.64 17.78
CA GLY A 191 2.30 8.48 18.90
C GLY A 191 3.11 9.71 18.47
N ARG A 192 3.78 9.66 17.30
CA ARG A 192 4.52 10.77 16.73
C ARG A 192 3.66 11.71 15.87
N LEU A 193 2.49 11.26 15.40
CA LEU A 193 1.55 12.09 14.66
C LEU A 193 0.84 13.13 15.54
N ALA A 194 0.50 12.80 16.79
CA ALA A 194 -0.18 13.73 17.68
C ALA A 194 0.64 15.03 17.93
N PRO A 195 1.94 14.97 18.24
CA PRO A 195 2.78 16.17 18.33
C PRO A 195 2.90 16.93 17.00
N ALA A 196 2.97 16.22 15.87
CA ALA A 196 3.11 16.83 14.55
C ALA A 196 1.84 17.58 14.10
N ARG A 197 0.64 17.06 14.42
CA ARG A 197 -0.64 17.75 14.20
C ARG A 197 -0.77 18.99 15.07
N VAL A 198 -0.33 18.94 16.33
CA VAL A 198 -0.32 20.09 17.23
C VAL A 198 0.69 21.14 16.74
N ALA A 199 1.88 20.73 16.30
CA ALA A 199 2.88 21.64 15.74
C ALA A 199 2.42 22.31 14.43
N ALA A 200 1.79 21.57 13.52
CA ALA A 200 1.23 22.12 12.28
C ALA A 200 0.04 23.08 12.52
N ALA A 201 -0.77 22.82 13.55
CA ALA A 201 -1.84 23.73 13.97
C ALA A 201 -1.34 24.96 14.76
N SER A 202 -0.07 24.96 15.20
CA SER A 202 0.54 26.04 15.99
C SER A 202 1.47 26.94 15.17
N ILE A 203 1.57 26.75 13.86
CA ILE A 203 2.25 27.70 12.99
C ILE A 203 1.33 28.91 12.84
N PRO A 204 1.71 30.11 13.33
CA PRO A 204 0.92 31.32 13.09
C PRO A 204 0.83 31.53 11.58
N THR A 205 -0.39 31.63 11.05
CA THR A 205 -0.60 32.26 9.75
C THR A 205 -0.19 33.71 9.91
N ASP A 206 1.03 34.03 9.52
CA ASP A 206 1.57 35.38 9.53
C ASP A 206 0.72 36.27 8.60
N PRO A 207 -0.04 37.24 9.13
CA PRO A 207 -0.90 38.09 8.31
C PRO A 207 -0.11 39.32 7.87
N SER A 208 0.91 39.16 7.03
CA SER A 208 1.52 40.33 6.37
C SER A 208 2.39 39.96 5.18
N THR A 209 1.79 39.98 3.99
CA THR A 209 2.41 40.57 2.80
C THR A 209 1.30 41.13 1.91
N SER A 210 0.93 42.38 2.18
CA SER A 210 0.26 43.25 1.23
C SER A 210 1.22 44.39 0.95
N ASP A 211 1.90 44.32 -0.20
CA ASP A 211 2.43 45.47 -0.90
C ASP A 211 1.69 45.55 -2.25
#